data_AF-A0A934BHL1-F1
#
_entry.id   AF-A0A934BHL1-F1
#
_cell.length_a   1.000
_cell.length_b   1.000
_cell.length_c   1.000
_cell.angle_alpha   90.00
_cell.angle_beta   90.00
_cell.angle_gamma   90.00
#
_symmetry.space_group_name_H-M   'P 1'
#
loop_
_entity.id
_entity.type
_entity.pdbx_description
1 polymer ?
#
loop_
_entity_poly.entity_id
_entity_poly.type
_entity_poly.pdbx_seq_one_letter_code
_entity_poly.pdbx_strand_id
1 'polypeptide(L)'
;HNEDLTVFTEEGEKSKMMMKASVALGVDCDHCHVDRKHYKENEQEAKRMFELSEIMGTECSFCHAGKDKLTPKGEKSKTAFVTRAWATEGTKQCLECHIEKKQFALNFYGWQVLNAMKGLKGM
;
A
#
# COMPACT_ATOMS: atom_id res chain seq x y z
N HIS A 1 5.66 -15.91 -27.58
CA HIS A 1 4.43 -15.15 -27.24
C HIS A 1 3.27 -16.06 -27.56
N ASN A 2 2.52 -16.49 -26.54
CA ASN A 2 1.32 -17.31 -26.74
C ASN A 2 0.14 -16.35 -26.61
N GLU A 3 -0.49 -16.02 -27.74
CA GLU A 3 -1.54 -14.98 -27.84
C GLU A 3 -2.87 -15.42 -27.17
N ASP A 4 -2.98 -16.70 -26.80
CA ASP A 4 -4.15 -17.30 -26.13
C ASP A 4 -4.20 -17.08 -24.59
N LEU A 5 -3.21 -16.41 -23.99
CA LEU A 5 -3.20 -16.07 -22.56
C LEU A 5 -3.91 -14.74 -22.23
N THR A 6 -4.62 -14.15 -23.19
CA THR A 6 -5.20 -12.80 -23.06
C THR A 6 -6.52 -12.74 -22.28
N VAL A 7 -7.07 -13.87 -21.84
CA VAL A 7 -8.16 -13.89 -20.85
C VAL A 7 -7.54 -14.02 -19.46
N PHE A 8 -7.27 -12.89 -18.81
CA PHE A 8 -6.91 -12.89 -17.40
C PHE A 8 -8.14 -13.34 -16.60
N THR A 9 -8.11 -14.56 -16.08
CA THR A 9 -9.07 -14.99 -15.06
C THR A 9 -8.86 -14.18 -13.79
N GLU A 10 -9.81 -14.18 -12.86
CA GLU A 10 -9.66 -13.51 -11.56
C GLU A 10 -8.38 -13.96 -10.84
N GLU A 11 -8.03 -15.25 -10.96
CA GLU A 11 -6.80 -15.84 -10.45
C GLU A 11 -5.55 -15.32 -11.18
N GLY A 12 -5.65 -15.04 -12.48
CA GLY A 12 -4.59 -14.44 -13.28
C GLY A 12 -4.24 -13.03 -12.83
N GLU A 13 -5.25 -12.17 -12.62
CA GLU A 13 -5.05 -10.81 -12.09
C GLU A 13 -4.51 -10.84 -10.66
N LYS A 14 -5.01 -11.74 -9.81
CA LYS A 14 -4.49 -11.94 -8.45
C LYS A 14 -3.00 -12.35 -8.47
N SER A 15 -2.63 -13.28 -9.35
CA SER A 15 -1.24 -13.72 -9.51
C SER A 15 -0.32 -12.58 -9.96
N LYS A 16 -0.77 -11.77 -10.91
CA LYS A 16 -0.06 -10.57 -11.39
C LYS A 16 0.13 -9.55 -10.28
N MET A 17 -0.89 -9.31 -9.45
CA MET A 17 -0.80 -8.42 -8.30
C MET A 17 0.22 -8.93 -7.27
N MET A 18 0.20 -10.22 -6.93
CA MET A 18 1.16 -10.84 -6.03
C MET A 18 2.60 -10.76 -6.57
N MET A 19 2.78 -10.97 -7.88
CA MET A 19 4.08 -10.83 -8.54
C MET A 19 4.61 -9.40 -8.44
N LYS A 20 3.78 -8.39 -8.72
CA LYS A 20 4.18 -6.98 -8.56
C LYS A 20 4.62 -6.66 -7.13
N ALA A 21 3.92 -7.20 -6.14
CA ALA A 21 4.28 -7.02 -4.73
C ALA A 21 5.62 -7.70 -4.40
N SER A 22 5.81 -8.95 -4.84
CA SER A 22 7.07 -9.70 -4.70
C SER A 22 8.25 -8.93 -5.29
N VAL A 23 8.12 -8.39 -6.50
CA VAL A 23 9.16 -7.58 -7.15
C VAL A 23 9.45 -6.30 -6.37
N ALA A 24 8.42 -5.57 -5.94
CA ALA A 24 8.60 -4.33 -5.18
C ALA A 24 9.29 -4.54 -3.82
N LEU A 25 8.99 -5.66 -3.18
CA LEU A 25 9.61 -6.09 -1.92
C LEU A 25 10.96 -6.79 -2.15
N GLY A 26 11.29 -7.20 -3.37
CA GLY A 26 12.50 -7.98 -3.64
C GLY A 26 12.54 -9.29 -2.87
N VAL A 27 11.40 -9.97 -2.74
CA VAL A 27 11.26 -11.26 -2.03
C VAL A 27 10.64 -12.31 -2.92
N ASP A 28 10.98 -13.57 -2.68
CA ASP A 28 10.37 -14.70 -3.38
C ASP A 28 8.96 -15.02 -2.84
N CYS A 29 8.19 -15.82 -3.59
CA CYS A 29 6.81 -16.17 -3.22
C CYS A 29 6.70 -16.89 -1.86
N ASP A 30 7.73 -17.66 -1.47
CA ASP A 30 7.78 -18.36 -0.19
C ASP A 30 7.92 -17.41 1.00
N HIS A 31 8.19 -16.12 0.79
CA HIS A 31 8.24 -15.13 1.85
C HIS A 31 6.90 -15.00 2.57
N CYS A 32 5.79 -15.04 1.82
CA CYS A 32 4.44 -14.96 2.38
C CYS A 32 3.68 -16.28 2.28
N HIS A 33 4.06 -17.19 1.38
CA HIS A 33 3.33 -18.41 1.10
C HIS A 33 4.02 -19.62 1.73
N VAL A 34 3.22 -20.54 2.28
CA VAL A 34 3.65 -21.91 2.57
C VAL A 34 3.42 -22.78 1.35
N ASP A 35 2.28 -22.59 0.68
CA ASP A 35 1.96 -23.16 -0.62
C ASP A 35 0.97 -22.26 -1.38
N ARG A 36 0.30 -22.77 -2.42
CA ARG A 36 -0.64 -21.99 -3.23
C ARG A 36 -1.91 -21.53 -2.47
N LYS A 37 -2.25 -22.16 -1.36
CA LYS A 37 -3.48 -21.93 -0.58
C LYS A 37 -3.20 -21.48 0.85
N HIS A 38 -2.05 -21.80 1.41
CA HIS A 38 -1.68 -21.49 2.79
C HIS A 38 -0.61 -20.40 2.86
N TYR A 39 -0.79 -19.47 3.79
CA TYR A 39 0.06 -18.29 3.99
C TYR A 39 0.72 -18.31 5.37
N LYS A 40 1.83 -17.58 5.49
CA LYS A 40 2.56 -17.38 6.76
C LYS A 40 1.90 -16.27 7.60
N GLU A 41 2.43 -16.04 8.79
CA GLU A 41 1.94 -15.05 9.76
C GLU A 41 1.85 -13.61 9.22
N ASN A 42 2.66 -13.27 8.21
CA ASN A 42 2.65 -11.96 7.54
C ASN A 42 1.45 -11.75 6.58
N GLU A 43 0.56 -12.73 6.42
CA GLU A 43 -0.63 -12.62 5.57
C GLU A 43 -1.51 -11.42 5.94
N GLN A 44 -1.74 -11.20 7.24
CA GLN A 44 -2.60 -10.11 7.71
C GLN A 44 -2.03 -8.74 7.37
N GLU A 45 -0.70 -8.59 7.49
CA GLU A 45 -0.01 -7.36 7.11
C GLU A 45 -0.07 -7.14 5.60
N ALA A 46 0.20 -8.18 4.80
CA ALA A 46 0.11 -8.11 3.35
C ALA A 46 -1.29 -7.71 2.88
N LYS A 47 -2.35 -8.25 3.49
CA LYS A 47 -3.75 -7.87 3.21
C LYS A 47 -4.01 -6.38 3.44
N ARG A 48 -3.54 -5.83 4.57
CA ARG A 48 -3.68 -4.39 4.86
C ARG A 48 -2.92 -3.52 3.86
N MET A 49 -1.74 -3.96 3.42
CA MET A 49 -0.96 -3.23 2.40
C MET A 49 -1.61 -3.27 1.02
N PHE A 50 -2.23 -4.40 0.64
CA PHE A 50 -3.00 -4.49 -0.60
C PHE A 50 -4.25 -3.61 -0.56
N GLU A 51 -4.99 -3.60 0.55
CA GLU A 51 -6.13 -2.71 0.74
C GLU A 51 -5.70 -1.23 0.66
N LEU A 52 -4.57 -0.88 1.27
CA LEU A 52 -4.01 0.47 1.18
C LEU A 52 -3.65 0.85 -0.26
N SER A 53 -2.97 -0.06 -0.97
CA SER A 53 -2.58 0.11 -2.37
C SER A 53 -3.79 0.39 -3.25
N GLU A 54 -4.89 -0.33 -3.04
CA GLU A 54 -6.14 -0.16 -3.75
C GLU A 54 -6.81 1.18 -3.43
N ILE A 55 -7.00 1.50 -2.13
CA ILE A 55 -7.65 2.73 -1.68
C ILE A 55 -6.87 3.96 -2.15
N MET A 56 -5.53 3.90 -2.14
CA MET A 56 -4.70 5.04 -2.54
C MET A 56 -4.44 5.08 -4.05
N GLY A 57 -4.75 4.04 -4.80
CA GLY A 57 -4.46 3.95 -6.23
C GLY A 57 -2.95 3.98 -6.53
N THR A 58 -2.15 3.32 -5.69
CA THR A 58 -0.68 3.29 -5.80
C THR A 58 -0.15 1.88 -5.80
N GLU A 59 0.79 1.56 -6.68
CA GLU A 59 1.48 0.26 -6.65
C GLU A 59 2.48 0.16 -5.47
N CYS A 60 2.82 -1.07 -5.07
CA CYS A 60 3.77 -1.33 -3.98
C CYS A 60 5.12 -0.62 -4.19
N SER A 61 5.59 -0.53 -5.44
CA SER A 61 6.84 0.12 -5.85
C SER A 61 6.86 1.64 -5.60
N PHE A 62 5.70 2.27 -5.39
CA PHE A 62 5.64 3.66 -4.99
C PHE A 62 6.30 3.88 -3.62
N CYS A 63 6.04 2.95 -2.69
CA CYS A 63 6.56 3.02 -1.32
C CYS A 63 7.79 2.14 -1.12
N HIS A 64 7.82 0.93 -1.66
CA HIS A 64 8.87 -0.06 -1.43
C HIS A 64 10.00 0.03 -2.45
N ALA A 65 11.23 -0.15 -1.96
CA ALA A 65 12.45 -0.27 -2.74
C ALA A 65 13.25 -1.49 -2.27
N GLY A 66 12.54 -2.60 -2.05
CA GLY A 66 13.02 -3.79 -1.35
C GLY A 66 12.35 -3.98 0.02
N LYS A 67 12.60 -5.14 0.62
CA LYS A 67 11.88 -5.66 1.79
C LYS A 67 11.92 -4.69 2.96
N ASP A 68 13.13 -4.23 3.30
CA ASP A 68 13.38 -3.39 4.46
C ASP A 68 13.71 -1.95 4.07
N LYS A 69 13.39 -1.54 2.84
CA LYS A 69 13.73 -0.23 2.28
C LYS A 69 12.52 0.45 1.69
N LEU A 70 12.33 1.72 2.05
CA LEU A 70 11.33 2.57 1.42
C LEU A 70 11.97 3.56 0.45
N THR A 71 11.19 3.95 -0.55
CA THR A 71 11.50 5.11 -1.38
C THR A 71 11.42 6.39 -0.53
N PRO A 72 11.98 7.52 -1.00
CA PRO A 72 11.78 8.81 -0.32
C PRO A 72 10.30 9.21 -0.16
N LYS A 73 9.41 8.73 -1.04
CA LYS A 73 7.97 8.91 -0.92
C LYS A 73 7.39 7.98 0.14
N GLY A 74 7.81 6.72 0.16
CA GLY A 74 7.43 5.74 1.16
C GLY A 74 7.78 6.19 2.58
N GLU A 75 8.98 6.75 2.82
CA GLU A 75 9.38 7.27 4.13
C GLU A 75 8.47 8.42 4.61
N LYS A 76 8.13 9.35 3.70
CA LYS A 76 7.19 10.44 4.00
C LYS A 76 5.81 9.90 4.35
N SER A 77 5.31 8.92 3.59
CA SER A 77 4.03 8.27 3.86
C SER A 77 4.05 7.49 5.17
N LYS A 78 5.12 6.73 5.46
CA LYS A 78 5.29 5.95 6.71
C LYS A 78 5.15 6.82 7.94
N THR A 79 5.72 8.02 7.93
CA THR A 79 5.59 8.99 9.04
C THR A 79 4.12 9.31 9.35
N ALA A 80 3.27 9.44 8.32
CA ALA A 80 1.84 9.62 8.50
C ALA A 80 1.12 8.35 9.02
N PHE A 81 1.60 7.15 8.65
CA PHE A 81 1.06 5.88 9.14
C PHE A 81 1.40 5.61 10.61
N VAL A 82 2.63 5.86 11.06
CA VAL A 82 3.03 5.58 12.46
C VAL A 82 2.48 6.58 13.48
N THR A 83 2.01 7.74 13.01
CA THR A 83 1.43 8.77 13.88
C THR A 83 -0.06 8.60 14.12
N ARG A 84 -0.70 7.68 13.39
CA ARG A 84 -2.10 7.29 13.60
C ARG A 84 -2.12 5.80 13.96
N ALA A 85 -3.14 5.32 14.67
CA ALA A 85 -3.21 3.93 15.13
C ALA A 85 -3.51 2.94 13.98
N TRP A 86 -2.78 3.06 12.86
CA TRP A 86 -2.96 2.28 11.64
C TRP A 86 -2.84 0.77 11.89
N ALA A 87 -1.98 0.38 12.85
CA ALA A 87 -1.83 -1.01 13.26
C ALA A 87 -3.12 -1.62 13.81
N THR A 88 -4.03 -0.82 14.37
CA THR A 88 -5.30 -1.26 14.95
C THR A 88 -6.51 -0.91 14.09
N GLU A 89 -6.50 0.23 13.39
CA GLU A 89 -7.68 0.76 12.69
C GLU A 89 -7.62 0.60 11.16
N GLY A 90 -6.46 0.19 10.63
CA GLY A 90 -6.28 -0.10 9.21
C GLY A 90 -6.38 1.14 8.32
N THR A 91 -6.86 0.95 7.09
CA THR A 91 -6.76 1.90 5.98
C THR A 91 -7.98 2.82 5.80
N LYS A 92 -9.12 2.52 6.46
CA LYS A 92 -10.36 3.30 6.33
C LYS A 92 -10.18 4.77 6.74
N GLN A 93 -9.35 5.03 7.74
CA GLN A 93 -9.06 6.39 8.21
C GLN A 93 -8.28 7.23 7.20
N CYS A 94 -7.63 6.61 6.22
CA CYS A 94 -6.95 7.36 5.17
C CYS A 94 -7.93 8.26 4.42
N LEU A 95 -9.18 7.81 4.22
CA LEU A 95 -10.22 8.56 3.52
C LEU A 95 -10.80 9.73 4.31
N GLU A 96 -10.53 9.83 5.62
CA GLU A 96 -10.88 11.03 6.38
C GLU A 96 -10.15 12.26 5.81
N CYS A 97 -8.88 12.08 5.43
CA CYS A 97 -8.03 13.17 4.93
C CYS A 97 -7.73 13.08 3.43
N HIS A 98 -7.78 11.89 2.84
CA HIS A 98 -7.38 11.64 1.45
C HIS A 98 -8.56 11.37 0.54
N ILE A 99 -8.35 11.61 -0.75
CA ILE A 99 -9.29 11.29 -1.81
C ILE A 99 -8.98 9.87 -2.30
N GLU A 100 -10.01 9.03 -2.30
CA GLU A 100 -9.93 7.65 -2.80
C GLU A 100 -9.37 7.61 -4.23
N LYS A 101 -8.46 6.66 -4.48
CA LYS A 101 -7.80 6.38 -5.76
C LYS A 101 -7.05 7.57 -6.38
N LYS A 102 -6.79 8.64 -5.62
CA LYS A 102 -6.06 9.83 -6.08
C LYS A 102 -4.71 10.02 -5.40
N GLN A 103 -3.93 8.94 -5.22
CA GLN A 103 -2.52 8.97 -4.80
C GLN A 103 -2.19 10.03 -3.75
N PHE A 104 -2.64 9.81 -2.51
CA PHE A 104 -2.39 10.71 -1.36
C PHE A 104 -2.83 12.17 -1.55
N ALA A 105 -3.66 12.49 -2.54
CA ALA A 105 -4.31 13.80 -2.64
C ALA A 105 -5.21 14.04 -1.42
N LEU A 106 -5.13 15.23 -0.84
CA LEU A 106 -5.94 15.62 0.30
C LEU A 106 -7.32 16.10 -0.14
N ASN A 107 -8.33 15.75 0.63
CA ASN A 107 -9.65 16.38 0.56
C ASN A 107 -9.62 17.73 1.31
N PHE A 108 -10.75 18.46 1.34
CA PHE A 108 -10.83 19.75 2.02
C PHE A 108 -10.45 19.68 3.49
N TYR A 109 -10.93 18.66 4.21
CA TYR A 109 -10.61 18.45 5.62
C TYR A 109 -9.13 18.15 5.84
N GLY A 110 -8.54 17.27 5.04
CA GLY A 110 -7.10 16.96 5.08
C GLY A 110 -6.23 18.20 4.86
N TRP A 111 -6.65 19.11 3.98
CA TRP A 111 -6.01 20.41 3.80
C TRP A 111 -6.07 21.30 5.06
N GLN A 112 -7.24 21.36 5.73
CA GLN A 112 -7.39 22.12 6.98
C GLN A 112 -6.46 21.57 8.08
N VAL A 113 -6.41 20.24 8.24
CA VAL A 113 -5.53 19.58 9.22
C VAL A 113 -4.06 19.89 8.94
N LEU A 114 -3.61 19.75 7.69
CA LEU A 114 -2.22 20.02 7.32
C LEU A 114 -1.83 21.47 7.59
N ASN A 115 -2.71 22.43 7.25
CA ASN A 115 -2.44 23.86 7.46
C ASN A 115 -2.41 24.23 8.94
N ALA A 116 -3.31 23.66 9.76
CA ALA A 116 -3.28 23.86 11.22
C ALA A 116 -1.95 23.34 11.83
N MET A 117 -1.47 22.18 11.36
CA MET A 117 -0.19 21.62 11.82
C MET A 117 1.03 22.47 11.42
N LYS A 118 1.00 23.12 10.24
CA LYS A 118 2.05 24.06 9.82
C LYS A 118 2.06 25.31 10.69
N GLY A 119 0.88 25.88 10.96
CA GLY A 119 0.76 27.04 11.85
C GLY A 119 1.26 26.79 13.28
N LEU A 120 1.09 25.56 13.79
CA LEU A 120 1.62 25.16 15.10
C LEU A 120 3.14 24.97 15.11
N LYS A 121 3.76 24.65 13.97
CA LYS A 121 5.22 24.47 13.85
C LYS A 121 5.98 25.75 13.50
N GLY A 122 5.30 26.90 13.42
CA GLY A 122 5.94 28.20 13.19
C GLY A 122 6.67 28.31 11.84
N MET A 123 6.12 27.69 10.79
CA MET A 123 6.56 27.89 9.41
C MET A 123 5.62 28.81 8.64
#